data_AF-X1STF2-F1
#
_entry.id   AF-X1STF2-F1
#
_cell.length_a   1.000
_cell.length_b   1.000
_cell.length_c   1.000
_cell.angle_alpha   90.00
_cell.angle_beta   90.00
_cell.angle_gamma   90.00
#
_symmetry.space_group_name_H-M   'P 1'
#
loop_
_entity.id
_entity.type
_entity.pdbx_description
1 polymer ?
#
loop_
_entity_poly.entity_id
_entity_poly.type
_entity_poly.pdbx_seq_one_letter_code
_entity_poly.pdbx_strand_id
1 'polypeptide(L)'
;PFDWRDIEVPRMPDKPVEWLPENELKRILNSFNLNTITGLRTRTLLETLYSTGMRIGEALSLDVKDIDFQEKEVMVKGKGGQIEKV
;
A
#
# COMPACT_ATOMS: atom_id res chain seq x y z
N PRO A 1 49.31 0.93 4.68
CA PRO A 1 48.39 1.52 3.68
C PRO A 1 46.95 1.12 4.04
N PHE A 2 46.01 2.06 3.96
CA PHE A 2 44.59 1.81 4.19
C PHE A 2 44.01 0.94 3.05
N ASP A 3 43.36 -0.19 3.36
CA ASP A 3 42.56 -0.98 2.40
C ASP A 3 41.07 -0.62 2.60
N TRP A 4 40.41 -0.22 1.53
CA TRP A 4 39.00 0.16 1.54
C TRP A 4 38.08 -1.05 1.82
N ARG A 5 38.59 -2.28 1.70
CA ARG A 5 37.87 -3.51 2.07
C ARG A 5 37.73 -3.72 3.57
N ASP A 6 38.52 -2.99 4.38
CA ASP A 6 38.46 -3.04 5.84
C ASP A 6 37.35 -2.13 6.41
N ILE A 7 36.56 -1.48 5.56
CA ILE A 7 35.43 -0.65 5.96
C ILE A 7 34.25 -1.56 6.33
N GLU A 8 34.09 -1.82 7.63
CA GLU A 8 32.88 -2.44 8.15
C GLU A 8 31.75 -1.41 8.24
N VAL A 9 30.62 -1.69 7.59
CA VAL A 9 29.41 -0.88 7.75
C VAL A 9 28.85 -1.08 9.16
N PRO A 10 28.66 0.00 9.95
CA PRO A 10 28.06 -0.12 11.26
C PRO A 10 26.63 -0.67 11.10
N ARG A 11 26.27 -1.65 11.92
CA ARG A 11 24.88 -2.12 11.97
C ARG A 11 24.00 -0.98 12.44
N MET A 12 23.13 -0.49 11.57
CA MET A 12 22.09 0.44 12.00
C MET A 12 21.20 -0.29 13.02
N PRO A 13 20.85 0.36 14.14
CA PRO A 13 19.84 -0.19 15.03
C PRO A 13 18.52 -0.31 14.26
N ASP A 14 17.81 -1.42 14.49
CA ASP A 14 16.50 -1.62 13.89
C ASP A 14 15.56 -0.51 14.38
N LYS A 15 14.93 0.20 13.43
CA LYS A 15 13.87 1.13 13.79
C LYS A 15 12.64 0.32 14.19
N PRO A 16 11.99 0.63 15.31
CA PRO A 16 10.73 -0.01 15.65
C PRO A 16 9.69 0.25 14.56
N VAL A 17 8.87 -0.74 14.29
CA VAL A 17 7.72 -0.58 13.40
C VAL A 17 6.67 0.25 14.13
N GLU A 18 6.46 1.48 13.67
CA GLU A 18 5.31 2.29 14.09
C GLU A 18 4.07 1.79 13.32
N TRP A 19 3.03 1.40 14.05
CA TRP A 19 1.76 0.98 13.47
C TRP A 19 0.74 2.12 13.57
N LEU A 20 -0.18 2.17 12.60
CA LEU A 20 -1.22 3.20 12.56
C LEU A 20 -2.46 2.71 13.32
N PRO A 21 -2.86 3.36 14.42
CA PRO A 21 -4.04 2.94 15.15
C PRO A 21 -5.34 3.29 14.42
N GLU A 22 -6.38 2.49 14.66
CA GLU A 22 -7.64 2.56 13.91
C GLU A 22 -8.30 3.95 13.99
N ASN A 23 -8.19 4.62 15.14
CA ASN A 23 -8.68 5.98 15.35
C ASN A 23 -7.93 7.00 14.47
N GLU A 24 -6.62 6.86 14.30
CA GLU A 24 -5.82 7.72 13.42
C GLU A 24 -6.13 7.45 11.95
N LEU A 25 -6.26 6.19 11.57
CA LEU A 25 -6.70 5.83 10.23
C LEU A 25 -8.07 6.46 9.91
N LYS A 26 -9.05 6.32 10.79
CA LYS A 26 -10.37 6.96 10.64
C LYS A 26 -10.26 8.48 10.49
N ARG A 27 -9.35 9.11 11.25
CA ARG A 27 -9.10 10.56 11.15
C ARG A 27 -8.53 10.95 9.79
N ILE A 28 -7.61 10.15 9.23
CA ILE A 28 -7.04 10.34 7.89
C ILE A 28 -8.14 10.16 6.83
N LEU A 29 -8.89 9.06 6.87
CA LEU A 29 -9.95 8.77 5.89
C LEU A 29 -11.05 9.84 5.86
N ASN A 30 -11.38 10.40 7.03
CA ASN A 30 -12.39 11.47 7.14
C ASN A 30 -11.88 12.86 6.74
N SER A 31 -10.58 13.03 6.49
CA SER A 31 -10.00 14.31 6.08
C SER A 31 -10.19 14.61 4.59
N PHE A 32 -10.55 13.61 3.77
CA PHE A 32 -10.69 13.78 2.32
C PHE A 32 -12.05 14.38 1.92
N ASN A 33 -12.03 15.34 0.98
CA ASN A 33 -13.25 15.95 0.43
C ASN A 33 -13.90 15.07 -0.65
N LEU A 34 -15.02 14.42 -0.30
CA LEU A 34 -15.75 13.49 -1.19
C LEU A 34 -16.51 14.19 -2.32
N ASN A 35 -16.62 15.52 -2.32
CA ASN A 35 -17.24 16.27 -3.41
C ASN A 35 -16.24 16.55 -4.56
N THR A 36 -14.99 16.10 -4.41
CA THR A 36 -13.95 16.24 -5.45
C THR A 36 -13.53 14.87 -5.95
N ILE A 37 -13.29 14.76 -7.25
CA ILE A 37 -12.77 13.52 -7.88
C ILE A 37 -11.47 13.09 -7.19
N THR A 38 -10.58 14.04 -6.90
CA THR A 38 -9.31 13.77 -6.22
C THR A 38 -9.53 13.21 -4.81
N GLY A 39 -10.44 13.79 -4.03
CA GLY A 39 -10.71 13.32 -2.67
C GLY A 39 -11.37 11.95 -2.65
N LEU A 40 -12.35 11.70 -3.54
CA LEU A 40 -12.95 10.37 -3.73
C LEU A 40 -11.88 9.33 -4.07
N ARG A 41 -11.11 9.57 -5.14
CA ARG A 41 -10.04 8.66 -5.59
C ARG A 41 -9.04 8.36 -4.48
N THR A 42 -8.58 9.38 -3.76
CA THR A 42 -7.54 9.22 -2.74
C THR A 42 -8.07 8.45 -1.53
N ARG A 43 -9.32 8.71 -1.12
CA ARG A 43 -9.96 7.93 -0.06
C ARG A 43 -10.16 6.48 -0.49
N THR A 44 -10.68 6.24 -1.69
CA THR A 44 -10.88 4.88 -2.22
C THR A 44 -9.57 4.12 -2.25
N LEU A 45 -8.49 4.72 -2.75
CA LEU A 45 -7.16 4.08 -2.78
C LEU A 45 -6.70 3.66 -1.37
N LEU A 46 -6.83 4.54 -0.37
CA LEU A 46 -6.46 4.25 1.01
C LEU A 46 -7.33 3.15 1.63
N GLU A 47 -8.65 3.19 1.40
CA GLU A 47 -9.58 2.15 1.88
C GLU A 47 -9.29 0.80 1.21
N THR A 48 -8.98 0.77 -0.09
CA THR A 48 -8.57 -0.45 -0.80
C THR A 48 -7.27 -1.02 -0.23
N LEU A 49 -6.24 -0.20 -0.05
CA LEU A 49 -4.97 -0.63 0.53
C LEU A 49 -5.15 -1.19 1.95
N TYR A 50 -5.95 -0.51 2.77
CA TYR A 50 -6.24 -0.95 4.13
C TYR A 50 -7.05 -2.25 4.18
N SER A 51 -8.04 -2.41 3.30
CA SER A 51 -8.94 -3.57 3.33
C SER A 51 -8.32 -4.84 2.75
N THR A 52 -7.42 -4.69 1.77
CA THR A 52 -6.83 -5.81 1.01
C THR A 52 -5.39 -6.14 1.40
N GLY A 53 -4.66 -5.17 1.98
CA GLY A 53 -3.24 -5.32 2.29
C GLY A 53 -2.32 -5.38 1.06
N MET A 54 -2.83 -5.07 -0.14
CA MET A 54 -2.01 -5.04 -1.36
C MET A 54 -0.97 -3.92 -1.35
N ARG A 55 0.07 -4.04 -2.18
CA ARG A 55 1.10 -3.01 -2.31
C ARG A 55 0.57 -1.82 -3.10
N ILE A 56 1.12 -0.63 -2.83
CA ILE A 56 0.73 0.59 -3.55
C ILE A 56 0.90 0.47 -5.08
N GLY A 57 1.96 -0.20 -5.54
CA GLY A 57 2.18 -0.40 -6.98
C GLY A 57 1.15 -1.31 -7.63
N GLU A 58 0.65 -2.30 -6.88
CA GLU A 58 -0.42 -3.20 -7.31
C GLU A 58 -1.74 -2.41 -7.41
N ALA A 59 -2.10 -1.66 -6.36
CA ALA A 59 -3.31 -0.83 -6.34
C ALA A 59 -3.33 0.24 -7.45
N LEU A 60 -2.19 0.87 -7.74
CA LEU A 60 -2.07 1.86 -8.81
C LEU A 60 -2.13 1.26 -10.22
N SER A 61 -1.94 -0.06 -10.35
CA SER A 61 -1.97 -0.78 -11.64
C SER A 61 -3.34 -1.38 -11.95
N LEU A 62 -4.31 -1.29 -11.03
CA LEU A 62 -5.66 -1.83 -11.21
C LEU A 62 -6.41 -1.09 -12.32
N ASP A 63 -7.09 -1.86 -13.14
CA ASP A 63 -8.08 -1.39 -14.11
C ASP A 63 -9.48 -1.86 -13.68
N VAL A 64 -10.54 -1.20 -14.16
CA VAL A 64 -11.94 -1.49 -13.77
C VAL A 64 -12.31 -2.94 -14.07
N LYS A 65 -11.73 -3.52 -15.13
CA LYS A 65 -11.93 -4.92 -15.53
C LYS A 65 -11.33 -5.95 -14.57
N ASP A 66 -10.41 -5.53 -13.70
CA ASP A 66 -9.75 -6.42 -12.74
C ASP A 66 -10.59 -6.59 -11.46
N ILE A 67 -11.70 -5.84 -11.33
CA ILE A 67 -12.57 -5.79 -10.16
C ILE A 67 -13.86 -6.55 -10.44
N ASP A 68 -14.14 -7.57 -9.65
CA ASP A 68 -15.46 -8.21 -9.61
C ASP A 68 -16.31 -7.55 -8.52
N PHE A 69 -17.24 -6.68 -8.92
CA PHE A 69 -18.12 -5.98 -7.98
C PHE A 69 -19.20 -6.88 -7.36
N GLN A 70 -19.49 -8.06 -7.94
CA GLN A 70 -20.46 -9.00 -7.38
C GLN A 70 -19.83 -9.80 -6.24
N GLU A 71 -18.67 -10.39 -6.51
CA GLU A 71 -17.92 -11.20 -5.54
C GLU A 71 -17.08 -10.33 -4.57
N LYS A 72 -16.92 -9.03 -4.87
CA LYS A 72 -16.09 -8.08 -4.13
C LYS A 72 -14.62 -8.49 -4.06
N GLU A 73 -14.12 -9.07 -5.15
CA GLU A 73 -12.74 -9.52 -5.31
C GLU A 73 -11.99 -8.67 -6.33
N VAL A 74 -10.67 -8.62 -6.20
CA VAL A 74 -9.78 -8.00 -7.19
C VAL A 74 -8.72 -8.98 -7.65
N MET A 75 -8.48 -9.02 -8.96
CA MET A 75 -7.42 -9.80 -9.58
C MET A 75 -6.13 -8.97 -9.65
N VAL A 76 -5.08 -9.42 -8.97
CA VAL A 76 -3.83 -8.66 -8.82
C VAL A 76 -2.66 -9.44 -9.39
N LYS A 77 -1.77 -8.79 -10.15
CA LYS A 77 -0.51 -9.41 -10.60
C LYS A 77 0.56 -9.28 -9.52
N GLY A 78 0.82 -10.38 -8.84
CA GLY A 78 1.85 -10.50 -7.81
C GLY A 78 3.26 -10.72 -8.37
N LYS A 79 4.20 -10.94 -7.46
CA LYS A 79 5.62 -11.17 -7.78
C LYS A 79 5.78 -12.46 -8.59
N GLY A 80 6.54 -12.39 -9.68
CA GLY A 80 6.77 -13.53 -10.58
C GLY A 80 5.69 -13.72 -11.66
N GLY A 81 4.75 -12.77 -11.79
CA GLY A 81 3.69 -12.82 -12.80
C GLY A 81 2.50 -13.71 -12.42
N GLN A 82 2.48 -14.21 -11.18
CA GLN A 82 1.35 -14.95 -10.64
C GLN A 82 0.16 -14.01 -10.41
N ILE A 83 -1.04 -14.47 -10.77
CA ILE A 83 -2.27 -13.73 -10.51
C ILE A 83 -2.84 -14.21 -9.17
N GLU A 84 -3.05 -13.28 -8.26
CA GLU A 84 -3.61 -13.53 -6.93
C GLU A 84 -4.97 -12.82 -6.83
N LYS A 85 -5.92 -13.48 -6.16
CA LYS A 85 -7.21 -12.89 -5.79
C LYS A 85 -7.07 -12.29 -4.40
N VAL A 86 -7.51 -11.05 -4.25
CA VAL A 86 -7.50 -10.33 -2.96
C VAL A 86 -8.87 -9.75 -2.68
#